data_AF-A0A318AQH6-F1
#
_entry.id   AF-A0A318AQH6-F1
#
_cell.length_a   1.000
_cell.length_b   1.000
_cell.length_c   1.000
_cell.angle_alpha   90.00
_cell.angle_beta   90.00
_cell.angle_gamma   90.00
#
_symmetry.space_group_name_H-M   'P 1'
#
loop_
_entity.id
_entity.type
_entity.pdbx_description
1 polymer ?
#
loop_
_entity_poly.entity_id
_entity_poly.type
_entity_poly.pdbx_seq_one_letter_code
_entity_poly.pdbx_strand_id
1 'polypeptide(L)'
;MSDPHRGAYAPPTDAPLSFDARQPVRGSRPLPLTLIISAVVLATLLVGVFLVYRNGIRGPNEPPRTVGEPVAEMKAAPAPDQNKPDEAAGLQIYSHENPTASPTYAAPPEEPMARPTAPPPAAPVQSASLPPAKPPV
;
A
#
# COMPACT_ATOMS: atom_id res chain seq x y z
N MET A 1 -30.26 -16.35 -59.30
CA MET A 1 -30.60 -14.99 -59.75
C MET A 1 -29.73 -14.04 -58.95
N SER A 2 -28.85 -13.34 -59.65
CA SER A 2 -27.93 -12.34 -59.11
C SER A 2 -28.71 -11.21 -58.45
N ASP A 3 -28.22 -10.76 -57.30
CA ASP A 3 -28.77 -9.59 -56.60
C ASP A 3 -28.79 -8.39 -57.58
N PRO A 4 -29.97 -7.81 -57.91
CA PRO A 4 -30.08 -6.75 -58.92
C PRO A 4 -29.35 -5.45 -58.53
N HIS A 5 -28.90 -5.33 -57.28
CA HIS A 5 -28.06 -4.23 -56.82
C HIS A 5 -26.55 -4.51 -56.90
N ARG A 6 -26.12 -5.72 -57.30
CA ARG A 6 -24.72 -6.02 -57.61
C ARG A 6 -24.40 -5.65 -59.05
N GLY A 7 -23.49 -4.70 -59.25
CA GLY A 7 -22.96 -4.37 -60.57
C GLY A 7 -22.25 -5.57 -61.21
N ALA A 8 -22.16 -5.58 -62.55
CA ALA A 8 -21.63 -6.68 -63.34
C ALA A 8 -20.18 -7.11 -63.02
N TYR A 9 -19.43 -6.26 -62.31
CA TYR A 9 -18.04 -6.49 -61.92
C TYR A 9 -17.84 -6.72 -60.42
N ALA A 10 -18.91 -6.88 -59.63
CA ALA A 10 -18.81 -7.16 -58.20
C ALA A 10 -18.53 -8.66 -57.97
N PRO A 11 -17.35 -9.06 -57.46
CA PRO A 11 -17.00 -10.46 -57.18
C PRO A 11 -18.04 -11.11 -56.24
N PRO A 12 -18.34 -12.42 -56.39
CA PRO A 12 -19.35 -13.11 -55.56
C PRO A 12 -19.19 -12.91 -54.05
N THR A 13 -17.96 -12.71 -53.57
CA THR A 13 -17.62 -12.58 -52.14
C THR A 13 -17.51 -11.15 -51.63
N ASP A 14 -17.56 -10.13 -52.49
CA ASP A 14 -17.34 -8.75 -52.03
C ASP A 14 -18.57 -8.20 -51.32
N ALA A 15 -18.36 -7.80 -50.08
CA ALA A 15 -19.32 -7.01 -49.32
C ALA A 15 -19.38 -5.60 -49.94
N PRO A 16 -20.58 -5.01 -50.09
CA PRO A 16 -20.69 -3.64 -50.61
C PRO A 16 -19.94 -2.68 -49.68
N LEU A 17 -19.03 -1.87 -50.24
CA LEU A 17 -18.27 -0.84 -49.49
C LEU A 17 -19.16 0.34 -49.04
N SER A 18 -20.43 0.36 -49.42
CA SER A 18 -21.39 1.34 -48.92
C SER A 18 -21.79 1.01 -47.48
N PHE A 19 -21.62 1.98 -46.58
CA PHE A 19 -22.17 1.90 -45.23
C PHE A 19 -23.70 1.95 -45.28
N ASP A 20 -24.33 0.78 -45.27
CA ASP A 20 -25.76 0.69 -45.00
C ASP A 20 -25.98 0.75 -43.49
N ALA A 21 -26.58 1.83 -42.99
CA ALA A 21 -26.91 1.98 -41.57
C ALA A 21 -27.95 0.95 -41.08
N ARG A 22 -28.65 0.29 -42.01
CA ARG A 22 -29.59 -0.80 -41.72
C ARG A 22 -28.90 -2.15 -41.64
N GLN A 23 -27.67 -2.27 -42.15
CA GLN A 23 -26.85 -3.45 -41.93
C GLN A 23 -26.36 -3.45 -40.47
N PRO A 24 -26.68 -4.48 -39.68
CA PRO A 24 -26.14 -4.60 -38.34
C PRO A 24 -24.62 -4.78 -38.42
N VAL A 25 -23.87 -3.77 -37.98
CA VAL A 25 -22.39 -3.67 -38.08
C VAL A 25 -21.64 -4.83 -37.40
N ARG A 26 -22.32 -5.65 -36.61
CA ARG A 26 -21.92 -6.97 -36.13
C ARG A 26 -23.16 -7.60 -35.53
N GLY A 27 -23.44 -8.85 -35.88
CA GLY A 27 -24.51 -9.64 -35.28
C GLY A 27 -24.45 -9.55 -33.75
N SER A 28 -25.64 -9.41 -33.14
CA SER A 28 -25.91 -9.42 -31.69
C SER A 28 -24.69 -9.15 -30.83
N ARG A 29 -24.54 -7.93 -30.32
CA ARG A 29 -23.50 -7.61 -29.32
C ARG A 29 -23.44 -8.78 -28.32
N PRO A 30 -22.35 -9.57 -28.30
CA PRO A 30 -22.23 -10.65 -27.33
C PRO A 30 -22.45 -10.01 -25.96
N LEU A 31 -23.17 -10.71 -25.08
CA LEU A 31 -23.45 -10.25 -23.71
C LEU A 31 -22.17 -9.57 -23.18
N PRO A 32 -22.22 -8.31 -22.70
CA PRO A 32 -21.02 -7.53 -22.37
C PRO A 32 -20.42 -8.04 -21.06
N LEU A 33 -19.87 -9.25 -21.11
CA LEU A 33 -19.47 -10.06 -19.97
C LEU A 33 -18.38 -9.37 -19.16
N THR A 34 -17.48 -8.64 -19.83
CA THR A 34 -16.46 -7.81 -19.19
C THR A 34 -17.06 -6.68 -18.35
N LEU A 35 -18.13 -6.02 -18.85
CA LEU A 35 -18.83 -4.96 -18.14
C LEU A 35 -19.66 -5.50 -16.97
N ILE A 36 -20.23 -6.70 -17.12
CA ILE A 36 -20.95 -7.37 -16.04
C ILE A 36 -19.98 -7.76 -14.91
N ILE A 37 -18.83 -8.38 -15.26
CA ILE A 37 -17.81 -8.74 -14.27
C ILE A 37 -17.28 -7.50 -13.56
N SER A 38 -16.99 -6.41 -14.28
CA SER A 38 -16.50 -5.19 -13.66
C SER A 38 -17.52 -4.57 -12.71
N ALA A 39 -18.81 -4.59 -13.06
CA ALA A 39 -19.89 -4.13 -12.19
C ALA A 39 -20.01 -4.98 -10.92
N VAL A 40 -19.88 -6.31 -11.02
CA VAL A 40 -19.90 -7.21 -9.86
C VAL A 40 -18.71 -6.95 -8.94
N VAL A 41 -17.50 -6.82 -9.47
CA VAL A 41 -16.29 -6.52 -8.69
C VAL A 41 -16.39 -5.15 -8.01
N LEU A 42 -16.94 -4.14 -8.70
CA LEU A 42 -17.15 -2.83 -8.11
C LEU A 42 -18.18 -2.88 -6.98
N ALA A 43 -19.28 -3.61 -7.16
CA ALA A 43 -20.31 -3.77 -6.14
C ALA A 43 -19.78 -4.50 -4.90
N THR A 44 -18.97 -5.56 -5.07
CA THR A 44 -18.38 -6.28 -3.93
C THR A 44 -17.41 -5.40 -3.13
N LEU A 45 -16.58 -4.59 -3.82
CA LEU A 45 -15.71 -3.62 -3.16
C LEU A 45 -16.51 -2.58 -2.37
N LEU A 46 -17.57 -2.01 -2.96
CA LEU A 46 -18.42 -1.02 -2.28
C LEU A 46 -19.11 -1.59 -1.04
N VAL A 47 -19.65 -2.82 -1.14
CA VAL A 47 -20.26 -3.50 0.01
C VAL A 47 -19.22 -3.75 1.10
N GLY A 48 -18.02 -4.23 0.74
CA GLY A 48 -16.93 -4.44 1.68
C GLY A 48 -16.55 -3.17 2.43
N VAL A 49 -16.36 -2.06 1.70
CA VAL A 49 -16.05 -0.75 2.30
C VAL A 49 -17.19 -0.26 3.18
N PHE A 50 -18.44 -0.40 2.74
CA PHE A 50 -19.61 0.00 3.53
C PHE A 50 -19.72 -0.77 4.85
N LEU A 51 -19.49 -2.09 4.82
CA LEU A 51 -19.51 -2.91 6.03
C LEU A 51 -18.38 -2.53 6.99
N VAL A 52 -17.16 -2.30 6.48
CA VAL A 52 -16.02 -1.84 7.28
C VAL A 52 -16.27 -0.45 7.85
N TYR A 53 -16.84 0.46 7.07
CA TYR A 53 -17.15 1.80 7.52
C TYR A 53 -18.21 1.78 8.62
N ARG A 54 -19.26 0.96 8.45
CA ARG A 54 -20.36 0.86 9.40
C ARG A 54 -20.00 0.12 10.68
N ASN A 55 -19.29 -1.00 10.58
CA ASN A 55 -19.01 -1.88 11.70
C ASN A 55 -17.64 -1.62 12.33
N GLY A 56 -16.78 -0.83 11.66
CA GLY A 56 -15.37 -0.76 11.97
C GLY A 56 -14.61 -2.02 11.54
N ILE A 57 -13.29 -1.93 11.59
CA ILE A 57 -12.36 -3.06 11.38
C ILE A 57 -11.91 -3.71 12.69
N ARG A 58 -12.32 -3.16 13.85
CA ARG A 58 -11.88 -3.62 15.17
C ARG A 58 -12.81 -4.69 15.70
N GLY A 59 -12.25 -5.63 16.47
CA GLY A 59 -13.06 -6.60 17.19
C GLY A 59 -13.95 -5.91 18.24
N PRO A 60 -15.11 -6.49 18.60
CA PRO A 60 -15.92 -5.97 19.70
C PRO A 60 -15.09 -5.95 20.99
N ASN A 61 -14.95 -4.77 21.59
CA ASN A 61 -14.17 -4.48 22.81
C ASN A 61 -12.64 -4.52 22.68
N GLU A 62 -12.10 -4.48 21.46
CA GLU A 62 -10.65 -4.33 21.28
C GLU A 62 -10.18 -2.95 21.77
N PRO A 63 -9.19 -2.87 22.68
CA PRO A 63 -8.72 -1.58 23.19
C PRO A 63 -8.16 -0.72 22.05
N PRO A 64 -8.18 0.62 22.17
CA PRO A 64 -7.54 1.47 21.19
C PRO A 64 -6.07 1.08 20.97
N ARG A 65 -5.63 1.04 19.70
CA ARG A 65 -4.22 0.81 19.40
C ARG A 65 -3.36 1.81 20.16
N THR A 66 -2.45 1.30 20.96
CA THR A 66 -1.44 2.08 21.67
C THR A 66 -0.56 2.78 20.65
N VAL A 67 -0.59 4.11 20.66
CA VAL A 67 0.34 4.94 19.89
C VAL A 67 1.63 5.09 20.69
N GLY A 68 2.78 5.02 20.01
CA GLY A 68 4.08 5.24 20.65
C GLY A 68 4.67 4.01 21.35
N GLU A 69 4.27 2.79 20.98
CA GLU A 69 5.13 1.63 21.27
C GLU A 69 6.54 1.92 20.72
N PRO A 70 7.58 1.81 21.55
CA PRO A 70 8.94 2.06 21.10
C PRO A 70 9.24 1.08 19.97
N VAL A 71 9.45 1.62 18.77
CA VAL A 71 9.94 0.82 17.65
C VAL A 71 11.27 0.23 18.11
N ALA A 72 11.31 -1.10 18.25
CA ALA A 72 12.53 -1.82 18.57
C ALA A 72 13.64 -1.39 17.61
N GLU A 73 14.88 -1.44 18.08
CA GLU A 73 16.06 -0.94 17.36
C GLU A 73 16.00 -1.33 15.87
N MET A 74 15.73 -0.34 14.99
CA MET A 74 15.68 -0.52 13.53
C MET A 74 17.06 -0.88 12.95
N LYS A 75 18.07 -1.06 13.82
CA LYS A 75 19.43 -1.41 13.49
C LYS A 75 19.76 -2.73 14.18
N ALA A 76 19.48 -3.83 13.50
CA ALA A 76 20.08 -5.10 13.87
C ALA A 76 21.58 -5.04 13.56
N ALA A 77 22.42 -5.58 14.45
CA ALA A 77 23.80 -5.85 14.11
C ALA A 77 23.83 -6.76 12.87
N PRO A 78 24.74 -6.54 11.90
CA PRO A 78 24.92 -7.45 10.77
C PRO A 78 25.09 -8.88 11.28
N ALA A 79 24.46 -9.86 10.61
CA ALA A 79 24.73 -11.26 10.90
C ALA A 79 26.25 -11.52 10.74
N PRO A 80 26.88 -12.37 11.57
CA PRO A 80 28.33 -12.56 11.55
C PRO A 80 28.86 -12.97 10.17
N ASP A 81 28.03 -13.62 9.35
CA ASP A 81 28.38 -14.09 8.00
C ASP A 81 28.22 -13.02 6.89
N GLN A 82 27.71 -11.82 7.20
CA GLN A 82 27.51 -10.74 6.22
C GLN A 82 28.74 -9.84 6.03
N ASN A 83 29.76 -9.98 6.87
CA ASN A 83 31.04 -9.30 6.67
C ASN A 83 31.85 -10.10 5.65
N LYS A 84 31.53 -9.95 4.36
CA LYS A 84 32.46 -10.39 3.30
C LYS A 84 33.80 -9.69 3.55
N PRO A 85 34.93 -10.42 3.65
CA PRO A 85 36.24 -9.78 3.75
C PRO A 85 36.40 -8.78 2.61
N ASP A 86 36.81 -7.55 2.94
CA ASP A 86 37.09 -6.54 1.94
C ASP A 86 38.24 -7.03 1.05
N GLU A 87 37.93 -7.43 -0.19
CA GLU A 87 38.89 -7.93 -1.17
C GLU A 87 39.93 -6.87 -1.56
N ALA A 88 39.65 -5.58 -1.28
CA ALA A 88 40.57 -4.47 -1.50
C ALA A 88 41.41 -4.14 -0.26
N ALA A 89 41.20 -4.81 0.88
CA ALA A 89 42.00 -4.60 2.09
C ALA A 89 43.46 -4.99 1.83
N GLY A 90 44.31 -4.00 1.53
CA GLY A 90 45.74 -4.18 1.26
C GLY A 90 46.19 -3.87 -0.16
N LEU A 91 45.30 -3.48 -1.08
CA LEU A 91 45.72 -3.00 -2.40
C LEU A 91 46.27 -1.57 -2.30
N GLN A 92 47.60 -1.44 -2.37
CA GLN A 92 48.29 -0.16 -2.51
C GLN A 92 48.49 0.18 -3.99
N ILE A 93 47.41 0.55 -4.68
CA ILE A 93 47.50 1.02 -6.07
C ILE A 93 48.04 2.47 -6.04
N TYR A 94 49.34 2.64 -6.30
CA TYR A 94 50.06 3.91 -6.37
C TYR A 94 50.03 4.80 -5.10
N SER A 95 50.14 4.23 -3.90
CA SER A 95 50.36 5.02 -2.69
C SER A 95 51.84 5.31 -2.47
N HIS A 96 52.28 6.50 -2.90
CA HIS A 96 53.53 7.13 -2.42
C HIS A 96 53.25 8.21 -1.36
N GLU A 97 52.14 8.10 -0.63
CA GLU A 97 51.86 8.95 0.52
C GLU A 97 52.14 8.20 1.82
N ASN A 98 53.05 8.74 2.60
CA ASN A 98 53.15 8.43 4.02
C ASN A 98 51.77 8.71 4.65
N PRO A 99 51.14 7.77 5.38
CA PRO A 99 49.85 8.02 6.00
C PRO A 99 50.03 9.09 7.08
N THR A 100 49.70 10.33 6.74
CA THR A 100 49.59 11.42 7.70
C THR A 100 48.30 11.22 8.48
N ALA A 101 48.39 11.39 9.80
CA ALA A 101 47.22 11.28 10.67
C ALA A 101 46.12 12.21 10.17
N SER A 102 44.93 11.66 9.92
CA SER A 102 43.81 12.44 9.44
C SER A 102 43.46 13.51 10.47
N PRO A 103 43.41 14.81 10.10
CA PRO A 103 43.08 15.88 11.02
C PRO A 103 41.69 15.67 11.63
N THR A 104 41.60 15.75 12.96
CA THR A 104 40.33 15.75 13.68
C THR A 104 39.75 17.15 13.63
N TYR A 105 38.71 17.34 12.82
CA TYR A 105 38.07 18.64 12.59
C TYR A 105 36.91 18.95 13.54
N ALA A 106 36.55 18.02 14.42
CA ALA A 106 35.42 18.18 15.32
C ALA A 106 35.81 17.76 16.74
N ALA A 107 35.29 18.51 17.72
CA ALA A 107 35.35 18.09 19.11
C ALA A 107 34.61 16.75 19.30
N PRO A 108 35.03 15.91 20.26
CA PRO A 108 34.28 14.71 20.60
C PRO A 108 32.86 15.08 21.10
N PRO A 109 31.86 14.21 20.87
CA PRO A 109 30.50 14.45 21.34
C PRO A 109 30.43 14.71 22.84
N GLU A 110 29.57 15.64 23.27
CA GLU A 110 29.31 15.88 24.70
C GLU A 110 28.58 14.69 25.33
N GLU A 111 28.88 14.42 26.60
CA GLU A 111 28.17 13.37 27.33
C GLU A 111 26.74 13.81 27.70
N PRO A 112 25.75 12.90 27.60
CA PRO A 112 24.37 13.22 27.94
C PRO A 112 24.23 13.66 29.40
N MET A 113 23.63 14.83 29.65
CA MET A 113 23.24 15.24 31.00
C MET A 113 22.22 14.28 31.61
N ALA A 114 22.32 14.08 32.93
CA ALA A 114 21.33 13.33 33.70
C ALA A 114 19.94 13.96 33.54
N ARG A 115 18.93 13.11 33.30
CA ARG A 115 17.53 13.55 33.21
C ARG A 115 17.05 14.07 34.57
N PRO A 116 16.36 15.21 34.64
CA PRO A 116 15.70 15.67 35.86
C PRO A 116 14.79 14.59 36.46
N THR A 117 14.80 14.46 37.78
CA THR A 117 13.98 13.48 38.49
C THR A 117 12.50 13.72 38.22
N ALA A 118 11.77 12.66 37.85
CA ALA A 118 10.32 12.76 37.63
C ALA A 118 9.59 13.07 38.95
N PRO A 119 8.50 13.86 38.91
CA PRO A 119 7.65 14.08 40.06
C PRO A 119 7.01 12.76 40.52
N PRO A 120 6.67 12.64 41.82
CA PRO A 120 6.03 11.45 42.35
C PRO A 120 4.66 11.19 41.69
N PRO A 121 4.22 9.92 41.62
CA PRO A 121 2.94 9.56 41.00
C PRO A 121 1.77 10.21 41.75
N ALA A 122 0.82 10.76 41.00
CA ALA A 122 -0.42 11.30 41.55
C ALA A 122 -1.32 10.18 42.08
N ALA A 123 -2.02 10.45 43.18
CA ALA A 123 -2.98 9.51 43.75
C ALA A 123 -4.15 9.25 42.77
N PRO A 124 -4.70 8.02 42.73
CA PRO A 124 -5.81 7.69 41.85
C PRO A 124 -7.05 8.52 42.21
N VAL A 125 -7.64 9.16 41.20
CA VAL A 125 -8.91 9.86 41.33
C VAL A 125 -10.04 8.83 41.49
N GLN A 126 -10.75 8.88 42.62
CA GLN A 126 -11.94 8.08 42.84
C GLN A 126 -13.10 8.68 42.03
N SER A 127 -13.62 7.94 41.06
CA SER A 127 -14.84 8.29 40.35
C SER A 127 -16.06 7.78 41.12
N ALA A 128 -17.11 8.61 41.20
CA ALA A 128 -18.39 8.22 41.79
C ALA A 128 -19.12 7.22 40.87
N SER A 129 -19.76 6.22 41.47
CA SER A 129 -20.57 5.24 40.73
C SER A 129 -21.78 5.89 40.09
N LEU A 130 -22.02 5.58 38.82
CA LEU A 130 -23.23 6.02 38.09
C LEU A 130 -24.48 5.29 38.62
N PRO A 131 -25.65 5.97 38.65
CA PRO A 131 -26.90 5.34 39.04
C PRO A 131 -27.33 4.25 38.05
N PRO A 132 -28.07 3.23 38.51
CA PRO A 132 -28.50 2.11 37.67
C PRO A 132 -29.46 2.56 36.57
N ALA A 133 -29.35 1.90 35.41
CA ALA A 133 -30.22 2.16 34.26
C ALA A 133 -31.68 1.81 34.56
N LYS A 134 -32.60 2.66 34.06
CA LYS A 134 -34.04 2.46 34.20
C LYS A 134 -34.51 1.27 33.34
N PRO A 135 -35.42 0.41 33.82
CA PRO A 135 -35.90 -0.73 33.04
C PRO A 135 -36.67 -0.29 31.78
N PRO A 136 -36.61 -1.09 30.70
CA PRO A 136 -37.36 -0.85 29.47
C PRO A 136 -38.87 -1.08 29.69
N VAL A 137 -39.70 -0.25 29.03
CA VAL A 137 -41.17 -0.35 28.98
C VAL A 137 -41.58 -1.18 27.78
#